data_AF-A0A6V8CNY5-F1
#
_entry.id   AF-A0A6V8CNY5-F1
#
_cell.length_a   1.000
_cell.length_b   1.000
_cell.length_c   1.000
_cell.angle_alpha   90.00
_cell.angle_beta   90.00
_cell.angle_gamma   90.00
#
_symmetry.space_group_name_H-M   'P 1'
#
loop_
_entity.id
_entity.type
_entity.pdbx_description
1 polymer ?
#
loop_
_entity_poly.entity_id
_entity_poly.type
_entity_poly.pdbx_seq_one_letter_code
_entity_poly.pdbx_strand_id
1 'polypeptide(L)'
;VKERRDVCLDRIASIEGLEVEAPEGAFYMFVRLTDEKWKNNDKEFVLQLLHEEHVLLVHGSGFSREKGKGHVRLVFLPDVQTLHTAFDRIDSFLLRHRRT
;
A
#
# COMPACT_ATOMS: atom_id res chain seq x y z
N VAL A 1 -11.25 11.64 9.82
CA VAL A 1 -9.82 11.57 9.42
C VAL A 1 -9.04 10.67 10.37
N LYS A 2 -9.06 10.92 11.68
CA LYS A 2 -8.39 10.06 12.68
C LYS A 2 -8.80 8.57 12.57
N GLU A 3 -10.09 8.30 12.53
CA GLU A 3 -10.62 6.93 12.34
C GLU A 3 -10.09 6.23 11.08
N ARG A 4 -10.13 6.90 9.92
CA ARG A 4 -9.62 6.35 8.65
C ARG A 4 -8.12 6.08 8.70
N ARG A 5 -7.36 6.97 9.33
CA ARG A 5 -5.92 6.79 9.56
C ARG A 5 -5.68 5.55 10.41
N ASP A 6 -6.39 5.42 11.53
CA ASP A 6 -6.21 4.32 12.47
C ASP A 6 -6.59 2.98 11.80
N VAL A 7 -7.67 2.94 11.01
CA VAL A 7 -8.02 1.79 10.16
C VAL A 7 -6.89 1.43 9.19
N CYS A 8 -6.30 2.40 8.50
CA CYS A 8 -5.19 2.13 7.58
C CYS A 8 -3.97 1.55 8.32
N LEU A 9 -3.62 2.09 9.49
CA LEU A 9 -2.50 1.57 10.29
C LEU A 9 -2.75 0.12 10.70
N ASP A 10 -3.93 -0.19 11.23
CA ASP A 10 -4.31 -1.54 11.65
C ASP A 10 -4.30 -2.52 10.47
N ARG A 11 -4.87 -2.11 9.32
CA ARG A 11 -4.89 -2.95 8.11
C ARG A 11 -3.48 -3.19 7.58
N ILE A 12 -2.61 -2.18 7.53
CA ILE A 12 -1.22 -2.35 7.08
C ILE A 12 -0.46 -3.28 8.01
N ALA A 13 -0.59 -3.12 9.33
CA ALA A 13 0.06 -3.98 10.31
C ALA A 13 -0.41 -5.45 10.24
N SER A 14 -1.64 -5.69 9.80
CA SER A 14 -2.20 -7.04 9.65
C SER A 14 -1.79 -7.76 8.36
N ILE A 15 -1.31 -7.04 7.35
CA ILE A 15 -0.96 -7.58 6.04
C ILE A 15 0.55 -7.83 6.01
N GLU A 16 0.94 -9.10 5.95
CA GLU A 16 2.34 -9.47 5.72
C GLU A 16 2.83 -8.85 4.40
N GLY A 17 4.05 -8.33 4.36
CA GLY A 17 4.64 -7.73 3.16
C GLY A 17 4.46 -6.21 3.06
N LEU A 18 3.80 -5.57 4.03
CA LEU A 18 3.66 -4.13 4.15
C LEU A 18 4.18 -3.62 5.50
N GLU A 19 4.68 -2.40 5.52
CA GLU A 19 5.05 -1.70 6.75
C GLU A 19 4.84 -0.20 6.58
N VAL A 20 4.49 0.50 7.66
CA VAL A 20 4.30 1.94 7.61
C VAL A 20 4.66 2.57 8.94
N GLU A 21 5.28 3.73 8.88
CA GLU A 21 5.42 4.60 10.06
C GLU A 21 4.15 5.45 10.21
N ALA A 22 3.65 5.56 11.44
CA ALA A 22 2.44 6.34 11.71
C ALA A 22 2.67 7.80 11.30
N PRO A 23 1.84 8.38 10.41
CA PRO A 23 2.04 9.74 9.96
C PRO A 23 1.70 10.73 11.08
N GLU A 24 2.60 11.66 11.37
CA GLU A 24 2.40 12.76 12.34
C GLU A 24 1.39 13.82 11.84
N GLY A 25 1.12 13.82 10.53
CA GLY A 25 0.15 14.70 9.86
C GLY A 25 -0.04 14.29 8.39
N ALA A 26 -0.89 15.03 7.66
CA ALA A 26 -1.29 14.78 6.27
C ALA A 26 -2.37 13.70 6.03
N PHE A 27 -2.82 13.59 4.78
CA PHE A 27 -3.90 12.71 4.32
C PHE A 27 -3.38 11.48 3.55
N TYR A 28 -2.09 11.17 3.69
CA TYR A 28 -1.43 10.06 3.02
C TYR A 28 -0.42 9.34 3.92
N MET A 29 -0.14 8.10 3.56
CA MET A 29 0.87 7.25 4.17
C MET A 29 1.88 6.83 3.10
N PHE A 30 3.14 6.72 3.49
CA PHE A 30 4.20 6.20 2.65
C PHE A 30 4.53 4.78 3.11
N VAL A 31 3.84 3.81 2.50
CA VAL A 31 3.88 2.41 2.90
C VAL A 31 5.07 1.75 2.23
N ARG A 32 5.92 1.10 3.02
CA ARG A 32 7.05 0.31 2.55
C ARG A 32 6.57 -1.07 2.16
N LEU A 33 6.97 -1.52 0.97
CA LEU A 33 6.81 -2.89 0.50
C LEU A 33 7.95 -3.71 1.11
N THR A 34 7.61 -4.64 2.00
CA THR A 34 8.58 -5.54 2.66
C THR A 34 8.58 -6.93 2.01
N ASP A 35 7.58 -7.22 1.18
CA ASP A 35 7.50 -8.45 0.40
C ASP A 35 8.72 -8.62 -0.52
N GLU A 36 9.35 -9.80 -0.49
CA GLU A 36 10.58 -10.09 -1.23
C GLU A 36 10.44 -9.89 -2.75
N LYS A 37 9.26 -10.16 -3.31
CA LYS A 37 8.97 -9.99 -4.74
C LYS A 37 8.88 -8.52 -5.12
N TRP A 38 8.31 -7.70 -4.24
CA TRP A 38 7.89 -6.34 -4.56
C TRP A 38 8.79 -5.23 -4.00
N LYS A 39 9.57 -5.49 -2.94
CA LYS A 39 10.41 -4.50 -2.25
C LYS A 39 11.37 -3.73 -3.15
N ASN A 40 11.73 -4.28 -4.31
CA ASN A 40 12.63 -3.66 -5.28
C ASN A 40 11.94 -3.15 -6.54
N ASN A 41 10.63 -3.36 -6.71
CA ASN A 41 9.90 -3.08 -7.94
C ASN A 41 8.49 -2.52 -7.66
N ASP A 42 8.45 -1.38 -6.98
CA ASP A 42 7.22 -0.68 -6.58
C ASP A 42 6.37 -0.22 -7.77
N LYS A 43 6.99 0.16 -8.88
CA LYS A 43 6.27 0.53 -10.11
C LYS A 43 5.46 -0.65 -10.65
N GLU A 44 6.09 -1.82 -10.77
CA GLU A 44 5.40 -3.02 -11.26
C GLU A 44 4.30 -3.47 -10.31
N PHE A 45 4.55 -3.42 -8.99
CA PHE A 45 3.55 -3.70 -7.96
C PHE A 45 2.27 -2.87 -8.18
N VAL A 46 2.42 -1.55 -8.36
CA VAL A 46 1.28 -0.64 -8.56
C VAL A 46 0.54 -0.93 -9.86
N LEU A 47 1.26 -1.24 -10.94
CA LEU A 47 0.63 -1.54 -12.24
C LEU A 47 -0.16 -2.85 -12.17
N GLN A 48 0.41 -3.92 -11.61
CA GLN A 48 -0.30 -5.20 -11.50
C GLN A 48 -1.47 -5.11 -10.55
N LEU A 49 -1.31 -4.45 -9.39
CA LEU A 49 -2.42 -4.21 -8.47
C LEU A 49 -3.58 -3.44 -9.13
N LEU A 50 -3.27 -2.45 -9.97
CA LEU A 50 -4.29 -1.72 -10.73
C LEU A 50 -5.01 -2.64 -11.73
N HIS A 51 -4.26 -3.46 -12.47
CA HIS A 51 -4.83 -4.32 -13.51
C HIS A 51 -5.66 -5.48 -12.96
N GLU A 52 -5.23 -6.08 -11.85
CA GLU A 52 -5.87 -7.27 -11.28
C GLU A 52 -6.95 -6.93 -10.27
N GLU A 53 -6.70 -5.94 -9.43
CA GLU A 53 -7.56 -5.62 -8.29
C GLU A 53 -8.31 -4.30 -8.46
N HIS A 54 -8.05 -3.54 -9.52
CA HIS A 54 -8.61 -2.20 -9.73
C HIS A 54 -8.35 -1.25 -8.55
N VAL A 55 -7.20 -1.41 -7.87
CA VAL A 55 -6.75 -0.52 -6.80
C VAL A 55 -5.56 0.29 -7.30
N LEU A 56 -5.71 1.62 -7.34
CA LEU A 56 -4.66 2.53 -7.77
C LEU A 56 -3.92 3.13 -6.56
N LEU A 57 -2.61 2.93 -6.52
CA LEU A 57 -1.67 3.61 -5.63
C LEU A 57 -0.66 4.41 -6.45
N VAL A 58 0.19 5.21 -5.82
CA VAL A 58 1.30 5.89 -6.50
C VAL A 58 2.61 5.25 -6.07
N HIS A 59 3.41 4.78 -7.03
CA HIS A 59 4.71 4.18 -6.75
C HIS A 59 5.70 5.23 -6.20
N GLY A 60 6.42 4.88 -5.15
CA GLY A 60 7.31 5.75 -4.39
C GLY A 60 8.52 6.23 -5.17
N SER A 61 9.04 5.40 -6.07
CA SER A 61 10.15 5.68 -6.97
C SER A 61 9.87 6.85 -7.93
N GLY A 62 8.60 7.20 -8.12
CA GLY A 62 8.18 8.42 -8.84
C GLY A 62 8.45 9.72 -8.06
N PHE A 63 8.53 9.67 -6.73
CA PHE A 63 8.89 10.82 -5.89
C PHE A 63 10.40 10.95 -5.70
N SER A 64 11.09 9.82 -5.51
CA SER A 64 12.55 9.77 -5.42
C SER A 64 13.03 8.38 -5.84
N ARG A 65 13.96 8.33 -6.80
CA ARG A 65 14.53 7.05 -7.28
C ARG A 65 15.26 6.28 -6.19
N GLU A 66 15.87 6.99 -5.23
CA GLU A 66 16.66 6.37 -4.16
C GLU A 66 15.82 6.17 -2.90
N LYS A 67 15.20 7.24 -2.39
CA LYS A 67 14.48 7.20 -1.10
C LYS A 67 13.06 6.65 -1.21
N GLY A 68 12.46 6.72 -2.39
CA GLY A 68 11.10 6.26 -2.63
C GLY A 68 11.01 4.85 -3.19
N LYS A 69 12.14 4.24 -3.59
CA LYS A 69 12.15 2.86 -4.08
C LYS A 69 11.57 1.92 -3.03
N GLY A 70 10.74 0.98 -3.48
CA GLY A 70 10.11 0.01 -2.59
C GLY A 70 9.01 0.58 -1.69
N HIS A 71 8.45 1.74 -2.03
CA HIS A 71 7.35 2.35 -1.29
C HIS A 71 6.16 2.65 -2.20
N VAL A 72 5.00 2.84 -1.60
CA VAL A 72 3.79 3.33 -2.27
C VAL A 72 3.15 4.43 -1.43
N ARG A 73 2.62 5.45 -2.10
CA ARG A 73 1.81 6.49 -1.46
C ARG A 73 0.34 6.07 -1.48
N LEU A 74 -0.21 5.86 -0.29
CA LEU A 74 -1.62 5.56 -0.06
C LEU A 74 -2.32 6.80 0.48
N VAL A 75 -3.50 7.14 -0.04
CA VAL A 75 -4.35 8.21 0.50
C VAL A 75 -5.51 7.59 1.29
N PHE A 76 -5.80 8.12 2.48
CA PHE A 76 -6.86 7.60 3.36
C PHE A 76 -8.04 8.58 3.49
N LEU A 77 -8.31 9.31 2.42
CA LEU A 77 -9.47 10.19 2.26
C LEU A 77 -10.80 9.47 1.98
N PRO A 78 -10.84 8.31 1.29
CA PRO A 78 -12.09 7.57 1.10
C PRO A 78 -12.79 7.19 2.40
N ASP A 79 -14.05 6.78 2.33
CA ASP A 79 -14.78 6.24 3.48
C ASP A 79 -14.20 4.89 3.94
N VAL A 80 -14.54 4.50 5.17
CA VAL A 80 -13.98 3.30 5.83
C VAL A 80 -14.30 2.02 5.05
N GLN A 81 -15.47 1.90 4.43
CA GLN A 81 -15.85 0.71 3.66
C GLN A 81 -15.02 0.58 2.39
N THR A 82 -14.79 1.69 1.69
CA THR A 82 -13.87 1.75 0.55
C THR A 82 -12.45 1.35 0.96
N LEU A 83 -11.97 1.84 2.11
CA LEU A 83 -10.64 1.47 2.62
C LEU A 83 -10.54 -0.03 2.92
N HIS A 84 -11.51 -0.61 3.61
CA HIS A 84 -11.55 -2.06 3.87
C HIS A 84 -11.50 -2.86 2.57
N THR A 85 -12.35 -2.51 1.61
CA THR A 85 -12.38 -3.17 0.30
C THR A 85 -11.03 -3.09 -0.41
N ALA A 86 -10.38 -1.93 -0.40
CA ALA A 86 -9.07 -1.75 -1.02
C ALA A 86 -7.99 -2.60 -0.33
N PHE A 87 -7.99 -2.66 1.01
CA PHE A 87 -7.03 -3.50 1.74
C PHE A 87 -7.29 -4.99 1.60
N ASP A 88 -8.54 -5.45 1.54
CA ASP A 88 -8.87 -6.87 1.30
C ASP A 88 -8.31 -7.32 -0.06
N ARG A 89 -8.39 -6.45 -1.07
CA ARG A 89 -7.82 -6.68 -2.40
C ARG A 89 -6.29 -6.67 -2.40
N ILE A 90 -5.66 -5.72 -1.70
CA ILE A 90 -4.19 -5.66 -1.56
C ILE A 90 -3.66 -6.94 -0.90
N ASP A 91 -4.31 -7.40 0.16
CA ASP A 91 -3.93 -8.63 0.86
C ASP A 91 -4.08 -9.86 -0.04
N SER A 92 -5.23 -9.97 -0.73
CA SER A 92 -5.49 -11.04 -1.69
C SER A 92 -4.47 -11.08 -2.83
N PHE A 93 -4.07 -9.91 -3.35
CA PHE A 93 -3.02 -9.78 -4.36
C PHE A 93 -1.67 -10.26 -3.85
N LEU A 94 -1.23 -9.80 -2.67
CA LEU A 94 0.05 -10.22 -2.08
C LEU A 94 0.09 -11.74 -1.86
N LEU A 95 -0.97 -12.32 -1.29
CA LEU A 95 -1.08 -13.77 -1.06
C LEU A 95 -1.01 -14.57 -2.37
N ARG A 96 -1.66 -14.09 -3.44
CA ARG A 96 -1.65 -14.75 -4.76
C ARG A 96 -0.26 -14.73 -5.38
N HIS A 97 0.43 -13.60 -5.33
CA HIS A 97 1.74 -13.43 -5.95
C HIS A 97 2.90 -14.01 -5.14
N ARG A 98 2.69 -14.45 -3.88
CA ARG A 98 3.68 -15.25 -3.12
C ARG A 98 3.71 -16.73 -3.50
N ARG A 99 2.58 -17.27 -3.96
CA ARG A 99 2.43 -18.69 -4.31
C ARG A 99 2.99 -19.04 -5.70
N THR A 100 3.45 -18.03 -6.44
CA THR A 100 3.94 -18.11 -7.82
C THR A 100 5.35 -17.57 -7.93
#